data_AF-A0A9X7UBS7-F1
#
_entry.id   AF-A0A9X7UBS7-F1
#
_cell.length_a   1.000
_cell.length_b   1.000
_cell.length_c   1.000
_cell.angle_alpha   90.00
_cell.angle_beta   90.00
_cell.angle_gamma   90.00
#
_symmetry.space_group_name_H-M   'P 1'
#
loop_
_entity.id
_entity.type
_entity.pdbx_description
1 polymer ?
#
loop_
_entity_poly.entity_id
_entity_poly.type
_entity_poly.pdbx_seq_one_letter_code
_entity_poly.pdbx_strand_id
1 'polypeptide(L)'
;MASTAAAVPADDKARKILLAKVHIAKKQLGLDEDAYEGVLLRVAGTTSAGNCTVPQLRLVVADFERRGFSATAKRPGAAKRADHPLARKARVMWISLAHLCAVREDPAQAIRGDKALETFACRQLRCTKFQWADQTQGDKLVEALKAIAERHGWDQSAKGLSKVAYVHVLKVRLCEAILAKLKRAGTAADHWLLGEAAFRLTGLGAANRAVFETQELERMAAALGAKLREHGGQAAFEEMGK
;
A
#
# COMPACT_ATOMS: atom_id res chain seq x y z
N MET A 1 6.00 -55.39 14.35
CA MET A 1 4.64 -55.26 13.82
C MET A 1 4.08 -53.90 14.22
N ALA A 2 3.53 -53.18 13.24
CA ALA A 2 2.57 -52.08 13.29
C ALA A 2 2.79 -50.86 14.24
N SER A 3 3.28 -49.80 13.61
CA SER A 3 2.88 -48.38 13.70
C SER A 3 1.54 -48.04 14.38
N THR A 4 1.50 -46.96 15.15
CA THR A 4 0.44 -45.95 15.00
C THR A 4 0.97 -44.55 15.34
N ALA A 5 1.10 -43.70 14.32
CA ALA A 5 1.35 -42.28 14.46
C ALA A 5 0.10 -41.58 15.03
N ALA A 6 0.23 -40.92 16.19
CA ALA A 6 -0.84 -40.11 16.77
C ALA A 6 -0.91 -38.74 16.07
N ALA A 7 -2.14 -38.32 15.76
CA ALA A 7 -2.48 -37.10 15.04
C ALA A 7 -1.91 -35.82 15.70
N VAL A 8 -1.51 -34.84 14.88
CA VAL A 8 -1.11 -33.49 15.31
C VAL A 8 -2.26 -32.83 16.10
N PRO A 9 -2.11 -32.49 17.39
CA PRO A 9 -3.21 -32.03 18.21
C PRO A 9 -3.61 -30.59 17.83
N ALA A 10 -4.92 -30.35 17.72
CA ALA A 10 -5.52 -29.05 17.39
C ALA A 10 -5.16 -27.90 18.37
N ASP A 11 -4.55 -28.24 19.50
CA ASP A 11 -4.23 -27.34 20.61
C ASP A 11 -3.12 -26.31 20.25
N ASP A 12 -2.10 -26.71 19.47
CA ASP A 12 -1.01 -25.80 19.08
C ASP A 12 -1.48 -24.71 18.11
N LYS A 13 -2.35 -25.06 17.16
CA LYS A 13 -2.94 -24.10 16.21
C LYS A 13 -3.89 -23.13 16.92
N ALA A 14 -4.75 -23.63 17.81
CA ALA A 14 -5.67 -22.81 18.59
C ALA A 14 -4.90 -21.84 19.50
N ARG A 15 -3.84 -22.33 20.15
CA ARG A 15 -2.95 -21.53 21.00
C ARG A 15 -2.26 -20.41 20.23
N LYS A 16 -1.67 -20.69 19.06
CA LYS A 16 -1.06 -19.68 18.19
C LYS A 16 -2.05 -18.59 17.77
N ILE A 17 -3.28 -18.96 17.43
CA ILE A 17 -4.34 -18.00 17.08
C ILE A 17 -4.68 -17.10 18.27
N LEU A 18 -4.81 -17.66 19.47
CA LEU A 18 -5.14 -16.90 20.67
C LEU A 18 -4.00 -15.98 21.11
N LEU A 19 -2.74 -16.42 21.04
CA LEU A 19 -1.57 -15.56 21.27
C LEU A 19 -1.54 -14.39 20.31
N ALA A 20 -1.80 -14.63 19.01
CA ALA A 20 -1.89 -13.56 18.03
C ALA A 20 -2.99 -12.54 18.40
N LYS A 21 -4.17 -13.00 18.82
CA LYS A 21 -5.25 -12.12 19.29
C LYS A 21 -4.83 -11.28 20.50
N VAL A 22 -4.17 -11.88 21.49
CA VAL A 22 -3.66 -11.18 22.68
C VAL A 22 -2.69 -10.06 22.31
N HIS A 23 -1.74 -10.31 21.40
CA HIS A 23 -0.79 -9.26 20.96
C HIS A 23 -1.44 -8.17 20.10
N ILE A 24 -2.44 -8.53 19.27
CA ILE A 24 -3.22 -7.54 18.51
C ILE A 24 -4.03 -6.68 19.48
N ALA A 25 -4.67 -7.29 20.47
CA ALA A 25 -5.45 -6.60 21.49
C ALA A 25 -4.59 -5.62 22.30
N LYS A 26 -3.38 -6.02 22.72
CA LYS A 26 -2.40 -5.12 23.38
C LYS A 26 -2.19 -3.84 22.56
N LYS A 27 -1.94 -3.97 21.26
CA LYS A 27 -1.73 -2.83 20.34
C LYS A 27 -2.99 -2.00 20.13
N GLN A 28 -4.14 -2.64 19.91
CA GLN A 28 -5.40 -1.95 19.65
C GLN A 28 -5.93 -1.18 20.85
N LEU A 29 -5.70 -1.70 22.06
CA LEU A 29 -6.07 -1.07 23.32
C LEU A 29 -5.01 -0.07 23.83
N GLY A 30 -3.88 0.07 23.14
CA GLY A 30 -2.82 1.00 23.53
C GLY A 30 -2.19 0.69 24.89
N LEU A 31 -2.10 -0.59 25.28
CA LEU A 31 -1.51 -0.98 26.56
C LEU A 31 0.02 -0.95 26.49
N ASP A 32 0.64 -0.26 27.46
CA ASP A 32 2.06 -0.40 27.73
C ASP A 32 2.39 -1.76 28.35
N GLU A 33 3.68 -2.04 28.59
CA GLU A 33 4.11 -3.34 29.11
C GLU A 33 3.55 -3.60 30.51
N ASP A 34 3.64 -2.63 31.42
CA ASP A 34 3.20 -2.78 32.81
C ASP A 34 1.68 -3.00 32.91
N ALA A 35 0.88 -2.24 32.17
CA ALA A 35 -0.57 -2.44 32.13
C ALA A 35 -0.95 -3.77 31.45
N TYR A 36 -0.18 -4.21 30.46
CA TYR A 36 -0.38 -5.49 29.80
C TYR A 36 -0.06 -6.67 30.73
N GLU A 37 1.10 -6.64 31.40
CA GLU A 37 1.49 -7.65 32.39
C GLU A 37 0.50 -7.69 33.56
N GLY A 38 0.04 -6.53 34.05
CA GLY A 38 -0.99 -6.45 35.09
C GLY A 38 -2.31 -7.13 34.71
N VAL A 39 -2.72 -7.04 33.44
CA VAL A 39 -3.91 -7.76 32.95
C VAL A 39 -3.65 -9.27 32.89
N LEU A 40 -2.49 -9.69 32.39
CA LEU A 40 -2.13 -11.12 32.33
C LEU A 40 -2.06 -11.73 33.74
N LEU A 41 -1.48 -11.01 34.69
CA LEU A 41 -1.37 -11.48 36.07
C LEU A 41 -2.75 -11.61 36.72
N ARG A 42 -3.63 -10.60 36.54
CA ARG A 42 -5.01 -10.62 37.07
C ARG A 42 -5.87 -11.73 36.47
N VAL A 43 -5.76 -11.98 35.16
CA VAL A 43 -6.68 -12.86 34.44
C VAL A 43 -6.16 -14.29 34.30
N ALA A 44 -4.86 -14.47 34.10
CA ALA A 44 -4.23 -15.75 33.83
C ALA A 44 -3.24 -16.19 34.92
N GLY A 45 -2.88 -15.32 35.87
CA GLY A 45 -1.93 -15.62 36.94
C GLY A 45 -0.46 -15.66 36.48
N THR A 46 -0.15 -15.16 35.28
CA THR A 46 1.20 -15.12 34.72
C THR A 46 1.52 -13.72 34.20
N THR A 47 2.78 -13.33 34.17
CA THR A 47 3.22 -12.07 33.53
C THR A 47 3.46 -12.22 32.03
N SER A 48 3.48 -13.46 31.52
CA SER A 48 3.71 -13.75 30.10
C SER A 48 2.57 -14.55 29.48
N ALA A 49 2.04 -14.04 28.37
CA ALA A 49 1.08 -14.75 27.53
C ALA A 49 1.69 -16.03 26.95
N GLY A 50 3.01 -16.06 26.74
CA GLY A 50 3.74 -17.25 26.30
C GLY A 50 3.70 -18.41 27.29
N ASN A 51 3.39 -18.15 28.56
CA ASN A 51 3.22 -19.16 29.61
C ASN A 51 1.75 -19.54 29.84
N CYS A 52 0.81 -18.91 29.12
CA CYS A 52 -0.60 -19.22 29.25
C CYS A 52 -0.97 -20.50 28.48
N THR A 53 -1.88 -21.28 29.08
CA THR A 53 -2.62 -22.37 28.43
C THR A 53 -3.72 -21.81 27.52
N VAL A 54 -4.27 -22.65 26.63
CA VAL A 54 -5.39 -22.26 25.76
C VAL A 54 -6.59 -21.71 26.53
N PRO A 55 -7.07 -22.33 27.63
CA PRO A 55 -8.13 -21.76 28.46
C PRO A 55 -7.79 -20.38 29.04
N GLN A 56 -6.58 -20.20 29.55
CA GLN A 56 -6.13 -18.90 30.08
C GLN A 56 -6.09 -17.83 28.99
N LEU A 57 -5.58 -18.15 27.80
CA LEU A 57 -5.58 -17.21 26.67
C LEU A 57 -6.99 -16.80 26.23
N ARG A 58 -7.98 -17.71 26.32
CA ARG A 58 -9.39 -17.38 26.04
C ARG A 58 -9.95 -16.38 27.05
N LEU A 59 -9.64 -16.55 28.33
CA LEU A 59 -10.04 -15.62 29.38
C LEU A 59 -9.44 -14.23 29.18
N VAL A 60 -8.15 -14.18 28.81
CA VAL A 60 -7.45 -12.92 28.50
C VAL A 60 -8.09 -12.22 27.30
N VAL A 61 -8.37 -12.96 26.22
CA VAL A 61 -9.05 -12.39 25.04
C VAL A 61 -10.44 -11.85 25.41
N ALA A 62 -11.22 -12.58 26.22
CA ALA A 62 -12.54 -12.13 26.67
C ALA A 62 -12.46 -10.88 27.56
N ASP A 63 -11.42 -10.74 28.38
CA ASP A 63 -11.17 -9.53 29.16
C ASP A 63 -10.85 -8.33 28.27
N PHE A 64 -10.02 -8.53 27.25
CA PHE A 64 -9.77 -7.48 26.25
C PHE A 64 -11.03 -7.11 25.48
N GLU A 65 -11.88 -8.08 25.12
CA GLU A 65 -13.15 -7.80 24.42
C GLU A 65 -14.06 -6.91 25.25
N ARG A 66 -14.17 -7.16 26.56
CA ARG A 66 -14.88 -6.27 27.50
C ARG A 66 -14.27 -4.86 27.59
N ARG A 67 -12.96 -4.74 27.34
CA ARG A 67 -12.23 -3.47 27.34
C ARG A 67 -12.22 -2.77 25.97
N GLY A 68 -13.02 -3.24 25.02
CA GLY A 68 -13.19 -2.62 23.71
C GLY A 68 -12.33 -3.24 22.60
N PHE A 69 -11.64 -4.36 22.84
CA PHE A 69 -11.02 -5.12 21.77
C PHE A 69 -12.10 -5.76 20.92
N SER A 70 -12.12 -5.43 19.64
CA SER A 70 -12.93 -6.17 18.67
C SER A 70 -11.99 -6.90 17.74
N ALA A 71 -12.00 -8.23 17.82
CA ALA A 71 -11.32 -9.07 16.84
C ALA A 71 -12.05 -8.92 15.50
N THR A 72 -11.69 -7.89 14.74
CA THR A 72 -12.11 -7.79 13.34
C THR A 72 -11.36 -8.89 12.60
N ALA A 73 -11.91 -10.10 12.64
CA ALA A 73 -11.41 -11.20 11.84
C ALA A 73 -11.40 -10.69 10.41
N LYS A 74 -10.22 -10.62 9.77
CA LYS A 74 -10.17 -10.64 8.32
C LYS A 74 -10.97 -11.88 7.92
N ARG A 75 -12.15 -11.67 7.33
CA ARG A 75 -13.09 -12.74 6.98
C ARG A 75 -12.29 -13.89 6.33
N PRO A 76 -12.41 -15.14 6.82
CA PRO A 76 -11.90 -16.28 6.07
C PRO A 76 -12.49 -16.20 4.66
N GLY A 77 -11.63 -16.09 3.63
CA GLY A 77 -12.07 -15.88 2.25
C GLY A 77 -12.06 -14.42 1.76
N ALA A 78 -11.61 -13.45 2.56
CA ALA A 78 -11.19 -12.17 2.00
C ALA A 78 -10.11 -12.45 0.95
N ALA A 79 -10.41 -12.14 -0.32
CA ALA A 79 -9.54 -12.45 -1.44
C ALA A 79 -8.13 -11.97 -1.12
N LYS A 80 -7.17 -12.91 -1.01
CA LYS A 80 -5.77 -12.55 -0.88
C LYS A 80 -5.39 -11.81 -2.16
N ARG A 81 -4.80 -10.63 -1.99
CA ARG A 81 -4.23 -9.90 -3.12
C ARG A 81 -3.15 -10.76 -3.77
N ALA A 82 -2.97 -10.60 -5.07
CA ALA A 82 -1.82 -11.17 -5.75
C ALA A 82 -0.51 -10.65 -5.10
N ASP A 83 0.42 -11.56 -4.81
CA ASP A 83 1.67 -11.25 -4.06
C ASP A 83 2.96 -11.68 -4.79
N HIS A 84 2.81 -12.25 -6.00
CA HIS A 84 3.97 -12.54 -6.85
C HIS A 84 4.71 -11.24 -7.25
N PRO A 85 6.01 -11.29 -7.58
CA PRO A 85 6.82 -10.09 -7.85
C PRO A 85 6.18 -9.12 -8.84
N LEU A 86 5.54 -9.64 -9.88
CA LEU A 86 4.87 -8.83 -10.89
C LEU A 86 3.61 -8.11 -10.36
N ALA A 87 2.84 -8.71 -9.45
CA ALA A 87 1.70 -8.05 -8.82
C ALA A 87 2.16 -6.90 -7.92
N ARG A 88 3.27 -7.10 -7.20
CA ARG A 88 3.88 -6.04 -6.40
C ARG A 88 4.33 -4.86 -7.28
N LYS A 89 4.96 -5.15 -8.43
CA LYS A 89 5.32 -4.12 -9.42
C LYS A 89 4.10 -3.39 -9.98
N ALA A 90 3.07 -4.14 -10.40
CA ALA A 90 1.83 -3.57 -10.92
C ALA A 90 1.14 -2.67 -9.89
N ARG A 91 1.14 -3.06 -8.60
CA ARG A 91 0.58 -2.25 -7.51
C ARG A 91 1.30 -0.93 -7.33
N VAL A 92 2.65 -0.95 -7.30
CA VAL A 92 3.44 0.29 -7.18
C VAL A 92 3.20 1.22 -8.37
N MET A 93 3.11 0.66 -9.59
CA MET A 93 2.76 1.43 -10.78
C MET A 93 1.34 2.00 -10.68
N TRP A 94 0.35 1.21 -10.25
CA TRP A 94 -1.03 1.64 -10.10
C TRP A 94 -1.19 2.81 -9.11
N ILE A 95 -0.50 2.74 -7.97
CA ILE A 95 -0.46 3.85 -6.99
C ILE A 95 0.14 5.10 -7.61
N SER A 96 1.24 4.96 -8.37
CA SER A 96 1.87 6.09 -9.08
C SER A 96 0.94 6.71 -10.12
N LEU A 97 0.19 5.88 -10.87
CA LEU A 97 -0.84 6.33 -11.80
C LEU A 97 -2.01 7.03 -11.09
N ALA A 98 -2.37 6.61 -9.88
CA ALA A 98 -3.40 7.26 -9.08
C ALA A 98 -2.96 8.67 -8.63
N HIS A 99 -1.69 8.83 -8.23
CA HIS A 99 -1.10 10.15 -7.94
C HIS A 99 -1.05 11.06 -9.18
N LEU A 100 -0.74 10.48 -10.35
CA LEU A 100 -0.75 11.18 -11.64
C LEU A 100 -2.15 11.55 -12.15
N CYS A 101 -3.21 11.13 -11.45
CA CYS A 101 -4.59 11.20 -11.93
C CYS A 101 -4.74 10.56 -13.33
N ALA A 102 -3.99 9.50 -13.61
CA ALA A 102 -4.14 8.67 -14.80
C ALA A 102 -5.21 7.57 -14.60
N VAL A 103 -5.58 7.30 -13.35
CA VAL A 103 -6.72 6.47 -12.97
C VAL A 103 -7.62 7.23 -12.00
N ARG A 104 -8.91 6.92 -12.02
CA ARG A 104 -9.91 7.61 -11.18
C ARG A 104 -9.84 7.19 -9.71
N GLU A 105 -9.33 5.99 -9.41
CA GLU A 105 -9.17 5.53 -8.03
C GLU A 105 -8.31 6.52 -7.22
N ASP A 106 -8.73 6.78 -5.99
CA ASP A 106 -7.99 7.60 -5.05
C ASP A 106 -6.70 6.89 -4.60
N PRO A 107 -5.54 7.58 -4.49
CA PRO A 107 -4.29 6.94 -4.08
C PRO A 107 -4.35 6.23 -2.73
N ALA A 108 -5.08 6.77 -1.73
CA ALA A 108 -5.21 6.11 -0.44
C ALA A 108 -6.00 4.80 -0.56
N GLN A 109 -6.98 4.74 -1.46
CA GLN A 109 -7.68 3.49 -1.79
C GLN A 109 -6.79 2.52 -2.56
N ALA A 110 -6.01 3.00 -3.53
CA ALA A 110 -5.04 2.18 -4.28
C ALA A 110 -3.94 1.57 -3.39
N ILE A 111 -3.57 2.24 -2.29
CA ILE A 111 -2.63 1.71 -1.27
C ILE A 111 -3.36 0.69 -0.38
N ARG A 112 -4.53 1.07 0.14
CA ARG A 112 -5.30 0.27 1.10
C ARG A 112 -6.02 -0.91 0.46
N GLY A 113 -6.14 -0.98 -0.86
CA GLY A 113 -6.90 -1.98 -1.60
C GLY A 113 -6.40 -2.14 -3.02
N ASP A 114 -6.53 -3.34 -3.58
CA ASP A 114 -6.16 -3.62 -4.98
C ASP A 114 -7.41 -3.80 -5.84
N LYS A 115 -8.59 -3.32 -5.42
CA LYS A 115 -9.85 -3.69 -6.08
C LYS A 115 -9.94 -3.16 -7.51
N ALA A 116 -9.59 -1.90 -7.75
CA ALA A 116 -9.60 -1.36 -9.11
C ALA A 116 -8.47 -1.96 -9.96
N LEU A 117 -7.28 -2.17 -9.38
CA LEU A 117 -6.18 -2.86 -10.05
C LEU A 117 -6.55 -4.30 -10.44
N GLU A 118 -7.16 -5.06 -9.54
CA GLU A 118 -7.66 -6.43 -9.78
C GLU A 118 -8.68 -6.42 -10.91
N THR A 119 -9.64 -5.49 -10.89
CA THR A 119 -10.65 -5.33 -11.94
C THR A 119 -10.00 -5.02 -13.28
N PHE A 120 -9.04 -4.10 -13.30
CA PHE A 120 -8.29 -3.73 -14.49
C PHE A 120 -7.47 -4.92 -15.03
N ALA A 121 -6.77 -5.63 -14.16
CA ALA A 121 -5.95 -6.79 -14.51
C ALA A 121 -6.80 -7.94 -15.05
N CYS A 122 -7.92 -8.27 -14.40
CA CYS A 122 -8.85 -9.29 -14.86
C CYS A 122 -9.41 -8.95 -16.25
N ARG A 123 -9.79 -7.68 -16.48
CA ARG A 123 -10.26 -7.20 -17.79
C ARG A 123 -9.17 -7.28 -18.86
N GLN A 124 -7.95 -6.82 -18.54
CA GLN A 124 -6.83 -6.76 -19.48
C GLN A 124 -6.33 -8.15 -19.87
N LEU A 125 -6.29 -9.08 -18.91
CA LEU A 125 -5.72 -10.41 -19.08
C LEU A 125 -6.77 -11.49 -19.39
N ARG A 126 -8.05 -11.12 -19.35
CA ARG A 126 -9.20 -12.05 -19.47
C ARG A 126 -9.11 -13.20 -18.47
N CYS A 127 -8.69 -12.89 -17.24
CA CYS A 127 -8.64 -13.84 -16.13
C CYS A 127 -9.67 -13.48 -15.07
N THR A 128 -10.04 -14.43 -14.21
CA THR A 128 -11.01 -14.22 -13.13
C THR A 128 -10.37 -13.72 -11.84
N LYS A 129 -9.08 -13.99 -11.65
CA LYS A 129 -8.27 -13.47 -10.53
C LYS A 129 -6.86 -13.17 -11.01
N PHE A 130 -6.36 -11.99 -10.66
CA PHE A 130 -5.02 -11.57 -11.00
C PHE A 130 -3.94 -12.45 -10.36
N GLN A 131 -4.22 -13.03 -9.18
CA GLN A 131 -3.29 -13.96 -8.52
C GLN A 131 -2.91 -15.18 -9.38
N TRP A 132 -3.73 -15.53 -10.37
CA TRP A 132 -3.49 -16.66 -11.27
C TRP A 132 -2.76 -16.28 -12.55
N ALA A 133 -2.37 -15.02 -12.70
CA ALA A 133 -1.62 -14.57 -13.86
C ALA A 133 -0.24 -15.22 -13.91
N ASP A 134 0.11 -15.79 -15.06
CA ASP A 134 1.46 -16.24 -15.35
C ASP A 134 2.38 -15.06 -15.70
N GLN A 135 3.67 -15.35 -15.97
CA GLN A 135 4.65 -14.32 -16.29
C GLN A 135 4.30 -13.55 -17.58
N THR A 136 3.81 -14.24 -18.62
CA THR A 136 3.47 -13.65 -19.93
C THR A 136 2.27 -12.72 -19.81
N GLN A 137 1.23 -13.16 -19.11
CA GLN A 137 0.07 -12.34 -18.76
C GLN A 137 0.52 -11.16 -17.91
N GLY A 138 1.43 -11.39 -16.98
CA GLY A 138 2.00 -10.33 -16.17
C GLY A 138 2.68 -9.23 -16.98
N ASP A 139 3.51 -9.60 -17.94
CA ASP A 139 4.22 -8.64 -18.78
C ASP A 139 3.23 -7.83 -19.63
N LYS A 140 2.17 -8.45 -20.16
CA LYS A 140 1.08 -7.75 -20.85
C LYS A 140 0.39 -6.70 -19.96
N LEU A 141 0.18 -7.02 -18.68
CA LEU A 141 -0.38 -6.05 -17.73
C LEU A 141 0.57 -4.88 -17.50
N VAL A 142 1.87 -5.16 -17.31
CA VAL A 142 2.88 -4.12 -17.12
C VAL A 142 2.97 -3.20 -18.33
N GLU A 143 2.95 -3.73 -19.55
CA GLU A 143 2.93 -2.93 -20.78
C GLU A 143 1.67 -2.07 -20.90
N ALA A 144 0.50 -2.60 -20.51
CA ALA A 144 -0.73 -1.80 -20.46
C ALA A 144 -0.63 -0.64 -19.46
N LEU A 145 -0.02 -0.86 -18.30
CA LEU A 145 0.21 0.19 -17.30
C LEU A 145 1.21 1.25 -17.78
N LYS A 146 2.30 0.84 -18.45
CA LYS A 146 3.25 1.77 -19.09
C LYS A 146 2.58 2.60 -20.17
N ALA A 147 1.75 1.99 -21.01
CA ALA A 147 1.02 2.70 -22.05
C ALA A 147 0.08 3.77 -21.47
N ILE A 148 -0.57 3.51 -20.33
CA ILE A 148 -1.35 4.53 -19.62
C ILE A 148 -0.44 5.65 -19.15
N ALA A 149 0.68 5.31 -18.51
CA ALA A 149 1.62 6.29 -17.98
C ALA A 149 2.15 7.25 -19.07
N GLU A 150 2.55 6.69 -20.22
CA GLU A 150 3.06 7.44 -21.38
C GLU A 150 2.02 8.45 -21.90
N ARG A 151 0.74 8.03 -22.03
CA ARG A 151 -0.35 8.93 -22.47
C ARG A 151 -0.59 10.08 -21.50
N HIS A 152 -0.21 9.93 -20.23
CA HIS A 152 -0.29 10.99 -19.22
C HIS A 152 1.05 11.71 -18.99
N GLY A 153 2.03 11.54 -19.88
CA GLY A 153 3.29 12.28 -19.88
C GLY A 153 4.33 11.78 -18.87
N TRP A 154 4.13 10.61 -18.27
CA TRP A 154 5.16 9.97 -17.46
C TRP A 154 5.99 9.06 -18.37
N ASP A 155 7.32 9.23 -18.40
CA ASP A 155 8.27 8.37 -19.13
C ASP A 155 8.94 7.38 -18.15
N GLN A 156 8.83 6.07 -18.43
CA GLN A 156 9.44 5.00 -17.61
C GLN A 156 10.67 4.35 -18.24
N SER A 157 11.27 4.95 -19.27
CA SER A 157 12.44 4.41 -19.96
C SER A 157 13.64 4.23 -19.02
N ALA A 158 14.19 3.02 -19.00
CA ALA A 158 15.39 2.66 -18.26
C ALA A 158 16.68 2.73 -19.13
N LYS A 159 16.56 3.15 -20.40
CA LYS A 159 17.66 3.10 -21.37
C LYS A 159 18.85 3.93 -20.87
N GLY A 160 20.01 3.29 -20.73
CA GLY A 160 21.26 3.94 -20.32
C GLY A 160 21.39 4.23 -18.82
N LEU A 161 20.49 3.71 -17.97
CA LEU A 161 20.51 3.96 -16.52
C LEU A 161 20.89 2.71 -15.72
N SER A 162 21.65 2.92 -14.64
CA SER A 162 21.84 1.89 -13.62
C SER A 162 20.53 1.64 -12.86
N LYS A 163 20.38 0.48 -12.21
CA LYS A 163 19.15 0.16 -11.46
C LYS A 163 18.87 1.17 -10.33
N VAL A 164 19.92 1.67 -9.67
CA VAL A 164 19.81 2.66 -8.59
C VAL A 164 19.38 4.02 -9.15
N ALA A 165 20.05 4.48 -10.23
CA ALA A 165 19.69 5.73 -10.89
C ALA A 165 18.27 5.67 -11.48
N TYR A 166 17.87 4.51 -12.01
CA TYR A 166 16.56 4.32 -12.64
C TYR A 166 15.40 4.59 -11.68
N VAL A 167 15.45 4.05 -10.46
CA VAL A 167 14.39 4.27 -9.47
C VAL A 167 14.25 5.76 -9.15
N HIS A 168 15.38 6.45 -8.97
CA HIS A 168 15.39 7.88 -8.69
C HIS A 168 14.82 8.69 -9.87
N VAL A 169 15.34 8.48 -11.09
CA VAL A 169 14.88 9.16 -12.31
C VAL A 169 13.39 8.93 -12.55
N LEU A 170 12.89 7.72 -12.30
CA LEU A 170 11.48 7.38 -12.44
C LEU A 170 10.59 8.24 -11.52
N LYS A 171 11.05 8.54 -10.30
CA LYS A 171 10.34 9.40 -9.33
C LYS A 171 10.41 10.86 -9.70
N VAL A 172 11.56 11.34 -10.20
CA VAL A 172 11.68 12.71 -10.75
C VAL A 172 10.68 12.89 -11.88
N ARG A 173 10.69 11.99 -12.88
CA ARG A 173 9.77 12.04 -14.02
C ARG A 173 8.30 11.96 -13.62
N LEU A 174 7.96 11.21 -12.57
CA LEU A 174 6.59 11.18 -12.04
C LEU A 174 6.18 12.56 -11.50
N CYS A 175 7.05 13.19 -10.71
CA CYS A 175 6.78 14.52 -10.17
C CYS A 175 6.65 15.57 -11.28
N GLU A 176 7.53 15.53 -12.28
CA GLU A 176 7.47 16.42 -13.44
C GLU A 176 6.19 16.21 -14.26
N ALA A 177 5.74 14.96 -14.44
CA ALA A 177 4.48 14.67 -15.12
C ALA A 177 3.27 15.22 -14.34
N ILE A 178 3.26 15.10 -13.01
CA ILE A 178 2.22 15.69 -12.16
C ILE A 178 2.25 17.22 -12.27
N LEU A 179 3.44 17.83 -12.24
CA LEU A 179 3.61 19.27 -12.42
C LEU A 179 3.09 19.74 -13.79
N ALA A 180 3.39 19.02 -14.85
CA ALA A 180 2.89 19.35 -16.19
C ALA A 180 1.36 19.37 -16.23
N LYS A 181 0.69 18.43 -15.55
CA LYS A 181 -0.77 18.42 -15.42
C LYS A 181 -1.30 19.56 -14.53
N LEU A 182 -0.58 19.90 -13.45
CA LEU A 182 -0.92 21.06 -12.61
C LEU A 182 -0.84 22.38 -13.38
N LYS A 183 0.17 22.53 -14.25
CA LYS A 183 0.33 23.68 -15.15
C LYS A 183 -0.82 23.74 -16.15
N ARG A 184 -1.12 22.64 -16.83
CA ARG A 184 -2.25 22.57 -17.78
C ARG A 184 -3.59 22.88 -17.11
N ALA A 185 -3.77 22.47 -15.86
CA ALA A 185 -4.97 22.76 -15.09
C ALA A 185 -5.01 24.20 -14.52
N GLY A 186 -4.00 25.04 -14.79
CA GLY A 186 -3.91 26.41 -14.28
C GLY A 186 -3.65 26.51 -12.77
N THR A 187 -3.30 25.41 -12.11
CA THR A 187 -3.02 25.37 -10.65
C THR A 187 -1.56 25.75 -10.34
N ALA A 188 -0.65 25.54 -11.30
CA ALA A 188 0.75 25.95 -11.20
C ALA A 188 1.11 26.88 -12.37
N ALA A 189 2.00 27.83 -12.16
CA ALA A 189 2.46 28.71 -13.24
C ALA A 189 3.43 27.97 -14.18
N ASP A 190 3.41 28.33 -15.47
CA ASP A 190 4.22 27.65 -16.50
C ASP A 190 5.72 27.70 -16.24
N HIS A 191 6.20 28.79 -15.64
CA HIS A 191 7.61 29.01 -15.32
C HIS A 191 8.06 28.31 -14.03
N TRP A 192 7.16 27.76 -13.22
CA TRP A 192 7.55 27.08 -11.98
C TRP A 192 8.32 25.80 -12.29
N LEU A 193 9.45 25.65 -11.61
CA LEU A 193 10.18 24.39 -11.54
C LEU A 193 9.57 23.49 -10.47
N LEU A 194 9.93 22.20 -10.48
CA LEU A 194 9.42 21.21 -9.53
C LEU A 194 9.60 21.62 -8.07
N GLY A 195 10.78 22.14 -7.71
CA GLY A 195 11.06 22.60 -6.34
C GLY A 195 10.15 23.75 -5.89
N GLU A 196 9.95 24.73 -6.78
CA GLU A 196 9.07 25.87 -6.51
C GLU A 196 7.60 25.46 -6.41
N ALA A 197 7.12 24.62 -7.33
CA ALA A 197 5.75 24.14 -7.30
C ALA A 197 5.46 23.28 -6.06
N ALA A 198 6.38 22.38 -5.69
CA ALA A 198 6.26 21.59 -4.47
C ALA A 198 6.21 22.49 -3.22
N PHE A 199 7.11 23.47 -3.14
CA PHE A 199 7.17 24.38 -2.00
C PHE A 199 5.91 25.23 -1.88
N ARG A 200 5.48 25.87 -2.98
CA ARG A 200 4.32 26.77 -2.97
C ARG A 200 2.98 26.06 -2.77
N LEU A 201 2.80 24.87 -3.36
CA LEU A 201 1.52 24.16 -3.31
C LEU A 201 1.36 23.24 -2.09
N THR A 202 2.48 22.77 -1.52
CA THR A 202 2.45 21.72 -0.49
C THR A 202 3.31 22.02 0.74
N GLY A 203 4.16 23.04 0.69
CA GLY A 203 5.15 23.33 1.72
C GLY A 203 6.34 22.34 1.74
N LEU A 204 6.41 21.40 0.79
CA LEU A 204 7.51 20.43 0.69
C LEU A 204 8.61 20.92 -0.25
N GLY A 205 9.86 20.52 0.03
CA GLY A 205 11.01 20.91 -0.78
C GLY A 205 11.50 22.32 -0.48
N ALA A 206 12.14 22.96 -1.46
CA ALA A 206 12.62 24.34 -1.35
C ALA A 206 12.61 24.99 -2.75
N ALA A 207 12.16 26.25 -2.83
CA ALA A 207 11.92 26.91 -4.11
C ALA A 207 13.16 26.96 -5.03
N ASN A 208 14.34 27.15 -4.45
CA ASN A 208 15.61 27.27 -5.20
C ASN A 208 16.38 25.95 -5.33
N ARG A 209 15.78 24.81 -4.94
CA ARG A 209 16.44 23.50 -4.97
C ARG A 209 16.01 22.73 -6.22
N ALA A 210 16.98 22.18 -6.93
CA ALA A 210 16.77 21.35 -8.12
C ALA A 210 17.01 19.85 -7.87
N VAL A 211 17.71 19.50 -6.80
CA VAL A 211 18.08 18.10 -6.48
C VAL A 211 17.36 17.68 -5.20
N PHE A 212 16.67 16.55 -5.24
CA PHE A 212 15.87 16.02 -4.14
C PHE A 212 16.22 14.58 -3.90
N GLU A 213 16.16 14.11 -2.66
CA GLU A 213 16.33 12.69 -2.38
C GLU A 213 15.11 11.88 -2.87
N THR A 214 15.30 10.58 -3.08
CA THR A 214 14.23 9.69 -3.55
C THR A 214 13.01 9.70 -2.61
N GLN A 215 13.22 9.74 -1.28
CA GLN A 215 12.14 9.81 -0.30
C GLN A 215 11.42 11.17 -0.30
N GLU A 216 12.12 12.27 -0.62
CA GLU A 216 11.49 13.57 -0.84
C GLU A 216 10.59 13.54 -2.07
N LEU A 217 11.08 12.99 -3.19
CA LEU A 217 10.30 12.84 -4.43
C LEU A 217 9.04 12.00 -4.23
N GLU A 218 9.09 10.94 -3.41
CA GLU A 218 7.89 10.15 -3.09
C GLU A 218 6.83 10.96 -2.34
N ARG A 219 7.25 11.77 -1.36
CA ARG A 219 6.35 12.67 -0.63
C ARG A 219 5.80 13.77 -1.53
N MET A 220 6.64 14.35 -2.38
CA MET A 220 6.26 15.37 -3.35
C MET A 220 5.24 14.84 -4.36
N ALA A 221 5.48 13.67 -4.96
CA ALA A 221 4.52 13.04 -5.88
C ALA A 221 3.15 12.80 -5.23
N ALA A 222 3.15 12.34 -3.97
CA ALA A 222 1.91 12.13 -3.23
C ALA A 222 1.15 13.45 -2.98
N ALA A 223 1.86 14.48 -2.49
CA ALA A 223 1.26 15.77 -2.14
C ALA A 223 0.82 16.59 -3.37
N LEU A 224 1.67 16.66 -4.40
CA LEU A 224 1.33 17.32 -5.67
C LEU A 224 0.18 16.59 -6.38
N GLY A 225 0.17 15.25 -6.36
CA GLY A 225 -0.94 14.47 -6.92
C GLY A 225 -2.26 14.72 -6.19
N ALA A 226 -2.22 14.91 -4.87
CA ALA A 226 -3.40 15.32 -4.10
C ALA A 226 -3.89 16.71 -4.53
N LYS A 227 -2.97 17.68 -4.69
CA LYS A 227 -3.32 19.03 -5.17
C LYS A 227 -3.88 19.01 -6.59
N LEU A 228 -3.32 18.19 -7.47
CA LEU A 228 -3.82 18.02 -8.84
C LEU A 228 -5.26 17.48 -8.85
N ARG A 229 -5.56 16.51 -7.97
CA ARG A 229 -6.90 15.94 -7.85
C ARG A 229 -7.91 16.92 -7.26
N GLU A 230 -7.49 17.70 -6.28
CA GLU A 230 -8.31 18.70 -5.58
C GLU A 230 -8.70 19.86 -6.50
N HIS A 231 -7.73 20.39 -7.26
CA HIS A 231 -7.90 21.63 -8.02
C HIS A 231 -8.04 21.45 -9.53
N GLY A 232 -7.57 20.33 -10.09
CA GLY A 232 -7.46 20.16 -11.54
C GLY A 232 -8.74 19.67 -12.24
N GLY A 233 -9.83 19.41 -11.52
CA GLY A 233 -11.12 19.04 -12.11
C GLY A 233 -11.04 17.85 -13.09
N GLN A 234 -11.68 17.96 -14.25
CA GLN A 234 -11.56 16.93 -15.30
C GLN A 234 -10.22 16.97 -16.03
N ALA A 235 -9.60 18.16 -16.17
CA ALA A 235 -8.31 18.34 -16.84
C ALA A 235 -7.18 17.55 -16.14
N ALA A 236 -7.30 17.32 -14.82
CA ALA A 236 -6.43 16.44 -14.06
C ALA A 236 -6.40 15.00 -14.59
N PHE A 237 -7.48 14.53 -15.23
CA PHE A 237 -7.61 13.14 -15.72
C PHE A 237 -7.42 13.00 -17.23
N GLU A 238 -7.22 14.09 -17.96
CA GLU A 238 -7.01 14.06 -19.40
C GLU A 238 -5.59 13.58 -19.77
N GLU A 239 -5.45 12.96 -20.93
CA GLU A 239 -4.18 12.54 -21.52
C GLU A 239 -3.40 13.77 -21.99
N MET A 240 -2.06 13.75 -21.92
CA MET A 240 -1.20 14.90 -22.29
C MET A 240 -1.01 15.05 -23.80
N GLY A 241 -1.27 13.99 -24.57
CA GLY A 241 -1.06 13.94 -26.02
C GLY A 241 -2.31 14.22 -26.88
N LYS A 242 -3.36 14.81 -26.31
CA LYS A 242 -4.60 15.19 -27.00
C LYS A 242 -4.94 16.64 -26.74
#